data_AF-A0A957LBD5-F1
#
_entry.id   AF-A0A957LBD5-F1
#
_cell.length_a   1.000
_cell.length_b   1.000
_cell.length_c   1.000
_cell.angle_alpha   90.00
_cell.angle_beta   90.00
_cell.angle_gamma   90.00
#
_symmetry.space_group_name_H-M   'P 1'
#
loop_
_entity.id
_entity.type
_entity.pdbx_description
1 polymer ?
#
loop_
_entity_poly.entity_id
_entity_poly.type
_entity_poly.pdbx_seq_one_letter_code
_entity_poly.pdbx_strand_id
1 'polypeptide(L)'
;YSLRQGLDQRVDVFVFSTRLTRITRELNNKDVDHAIDEVAQNVHDWSGGTRIGDSLKTFNYDWARRVLRGGAIVMLISDGWDRGDPALLGTEIRRLQKLCHRLVWLNPLLGSEEYEPLTRGMQACLPHIDDFLPVHNLASLEDLAQHLKQLDEERPSRRRRMELKGAAFVSKKT
;
A
#
# COMPACT_ATOMS: atom_id res chain seq x y z
N TYR A 1 21.44 -6.69 17.04
CA TYR A 1 21.35 -5.24 17.27
C TYR A 1 20.05 -4.76 16.64
N SER A 2 19.06 -4.48 17.47
CA SER A 2 17.64 -4.40 17.12
C SER A 2 17.27 -3.12 16.39
N LEU A 3 16.42 -3.24 15.36
CA LEU A 3 15.68 -2.19 14.63
C LEU A 3 14.89 -1.17 15.48
N ARG A 4 15.04 -1.19 16.80
CA ARG A 4 14.23 -0.43 17.77
C ARG A 4 14.68 1.02 17.99
N GLN A 5 15.84 1.43 17.49
CA GLN A 5 16.42 2.74 17.82
C GLN A 5 16.17 3.85 16.78
N GLY A 6 15.50 3.55 15.65
CA GLY A 6 15.29 4.52 14.56
C GLY A 6 13.86 5.01 14.35
N LEU A 7 12.88 4.49 15.09
CA LEU A 7 11.46 4.82 14.89
C LEU A 7 10.84 5.30 16.20
N ASP A 8 11.09 6.56 16.57
CA ASP A 8 10.23 7.30 17.51
C ASP A 8 8.82 7.54 16.93
N GLN A 9 8.57 7.07 15.71
CA GLN A 9 7.29 7.15 15.03
C GLN A 9 6.47 5.87 15.22
N ARG A 10 5.22 6.03 15.64
CA ARG A 10 4.26 4.94 15.80
C ARG A 10 3.93 4.31 14.45
N VAL A 11 4.26 3.03 14.29
CA VAL A 11 3.89 2.23 13.11
C VAL A 11 2.69 1.35 13.44
N ASP A 12 1.69 1.36 12.55
CA ASP A 12 0.50 0.53 12.62
C ASP A 12 0.46 -0.36 11.36
N VAL A 13 0.46 -1.68 11.53
CA VAL A 13 0.51 -2.67 10.42
C VAL A 13 -0.76 -3.50 10.36
N PHE A 14 -1.25 -3.70 9.13
CA PHE A 14 -2.42 -4.48 8.80
C PHE A 14 -2.11 -5.43 7.65
N VAL A 15 -2.72 -6.61 7.67
CA VAL A 15 -2.73 -7.57 6.56
C VAL A 15 -4.15 -7.68 6.03
N PHE A 16 -4.29 -7.78 4.71
CA PHE A 16 -5.60 -7.90 4.07
C PHE A 16 -5.61 -8.93 2.94
N SER A 17 -6.75 -9.59 2.78
CA SER A 17 -7.07 -10.47 1.66
C SER A 17 -8.59 -10.43 1.41
N THR A 18 -9.34 -11.37 1.98
CA THR A 18 -10.80 -11.35 2.10
C THR A 18 -11.27 -10.65 3.39
N ARG A 19 -10.35 -10.44 4.35
CA ARG A 19 -10.58 -9.75 5.62
C ARG A 19 -9.38 -8.85 5.95
N LEU A 20 -9.60 -7.85 6.81
CA LEU A 20 -8.56 -6.95 7.32
C LEU A 20 -8.21 -7.32 8.77
N THR A 21 -6.94 -7.57 9.06
CA THR A 21 -6.42 -7.89 10.40
C THR A 21 -5.31 -6.93 10.78
N ARG A 22 -5.38 -6.34 11.98
CA ARG A 22 -4.29 -5.51 12.53
C ARG A 22 -3.28 -6.40 13.24
N ILE A 23 -2.01 -6.35 12.83
CA ILE A 23 -0.94 -7.25 13.32
C ILE A 23 0.19 -6.49 14.05
N THR A 24 -0.09 -5.25 14.45
CA THR A 24 0.93 -4.35 15.02
C THR A 24 1.52 -4.87 16.34
N ARG A 25 0.72 -5.58 17.16
CA ARG A 25 1.21 -6.07 18.46
C ARG A 25 2.11 -7.28 18.27
N GLU A 26 1.72 -8.13 17.32
CA GLU A 26 2.35 -9.35 16.92
C GLU A 26 3.74 -9.03 16.31
N LEU A 27 3.84 -8.02 15.45
CA LEU A 27 5.13 -7.54 14.91
C LEU A 27 6.03 -6.83 15.94
N ASN A 28 5.47 -6.33 17.04
CA ASN A 28 6.27 -5.74 18.11
C ASN A 28 6.91 -6.81 19.03
N ASN A 29 6.41 -8.05 18.95
CA ASN A 29 7.01 -9.20 19.61
C ASN A 29 8.24 -9.68 18.80
N LYS A 30 9.11 -10.48 19.43
CA LYS A 30 10.37 -10.92 18.81
C LYS A 30 10.19 -11.93 17.66
N ASP A 31 8.97 -12.41 17.45
CA ASP A 31 8.68 -13.50 16.52
C ASP A 31 7.73 -13.01 15.41
N VAL A 32 8.31 -12.24 14.49
CA VAL A 32 7.63 -11.69 13.31
C VAL A 32 7.19 -12.82 12.37
N ASP A 33 7.99 -13.87 12.23
CA ASP A 33 7.70 -15.00 11.36
C ASP A 33 6.47 -15.76 11.87
N HIS A 34 6.39 -16.05 13.17
CA HIS A 34 5.18 -16.63 13.77
C HIS A 34 3.95 -15.74 13.58
N ALA A 35 4.09 -14.43 13.70
CA ALA A 35 2.97 -13.49 13.48
C ALA A 35 2.46 -13.54 12.03
N ILE A 36 3.37 -13.62 11.06
CA ILE A 36 3.04 -13.73 9.64
C ILE A 36 2.40 -15.10 9.35
N ASP A 37 2.96 -16.17 9.89
CA ASP A 37 2.45 -17.53 9.71
C ASP A 37 1.06 -17.71 10.31
N GLU A 38 0.80 -17.19 11.51
CA GLU A 38 -0.51 -17.23 12.15
C GLU A 38 -1.55 -16.47 11.31
N VAL A 39 -1.17 -15.32 10.75
CA VAL A 39 -2.05 -14.56 9.85
C VAL A 39 -2.28 -15.33 8.55
N ALA A 40 -1.23 -15.93 7.98
CA ALA A 40 -1.33 -16.73 6.75
C ALA A 40 -2.23 -17.96 6.94
N GLN A 41 -2.14 -18.65 8.08
CA GLN A 41 -2.99 -19.79 8.43
C GLN A 41 -4.45 -19.39 8.65
N ASN A 42 -4.70 -18.23 9.26
CA ASN A 42 -6.04 -17.70 9.46
C ASN A 42 -6.69 -17.17 8.16
N VAL A 43 -5.89 -16.91 7.12
CA VAL A 43 -6.37 -16.57 5.78
C VAL A 43 -6.63 -17.87 5.00
N HIS A 44 -7.68 -18.58 5.39
CA HIS A 44 -8.09 -19.86 4.81
C HIS A 44 -8.53 -19.79 3.33
N ASP A 45 -8.69 -18.59 2.75
CA ASP A 45 -9.27 -18.39 1.41
C ASP A 45 -8.33 -17.64 0.45
N TRP A 46 -7.14 -18.17 0.17
CA TRP A 46 -6.37 -17.71 -0.99
C TRP A 46 -7.10 -17.99 -2.32
N SER A 47 -8.05 -18.94 -2.35
CA SER A 47 -8.88 -19.25 -3.53
C SER A 47 -10.02 -18.24 -3.78
N GLY A 48 -10.46 -17.49 -2.77
CA GLY A 48 -11.54 -16.50 -2.84
C GLY A 48 -11.16 -15.20 -3.56
N GLY A 49 -9.86 -14.90 -3.61
CA GLY A 49 -9.27 -13.69 -4.19
C GLY A 49 -9.24 -12.50 -3.24
N THR A 50 -8.46 -11.48 -3.59
CA THR A 50 -8.29 -10.27 -2.77
C THR A 50 -9.46 -9.31 -2.96
N ARG A 51 -10.02 -8.83 -1.85
CA ARG A 51 -11.06 -7.80 -1.78
C ARG A 51 -10.47 -6.54 -1.13
N ILE A 52 -9.62 -5.86 -1.88
CA ILE A 52 -8.96 -4.61 -1.51
C ILE A 52 -10.02 -3.55 -1.18
N GLY A 53 -11.06 -3.41 -2.00
CA GLY A 53 -12.12 -2.41 -1.78
C GLY A 53 -12.83 -2.58 -0.43
N ASP A 54 -13.25 -3.81 -0.10
CA ASP A 54 -13.89 -4.14 1.19
C ASP A 54 -12.93 -3.95 2.38
N SER A 55 -11.66 -4.32 2.20
CA SER A 55 -10.62 -4.15 3.23
C SER A 55 -10.33 -2.68 3.53
N LEU A 56 -10.23 -1.84 2.49
CA LEU A 56 -10.06 -0.39 2.62
C LEU A 56 -11.29 0.27 3.25
N LYS A 57 -12.50 -0.18 2.89
CA LYS A 57 -13.74 0.28 3.54
C LYS A 57 -13.69 0.03 5.05
N THR A 58 -13.37 -1.21 5.43
CA THR A 58 -13.24 -1.62 6.83
C THR A 58 -12.18 -0.78 7.55
N PHE A 59 -11.01 -0.60 6.94
CA PHE A 59 -9.94 0.24 7.48
C PHE A 59 -10.39 1.69 7.69
N ASN A 60 -11.00 2.30 6.67
CA ASN A 60 -11.46 3.68 6.69
C ASN A 60 -12.52 3.92 7.78
N TYR A 61 -13.39 2.93 8.03
CA TYR A 61 -14.47 3.04 8.99
C TYR A 61 -13.99 2.83 10.43
N ASP A 62 -13.22 1.76 10.66
CA ASP A 62 -12.93 1.29 12.01
C ASP A 62 -11.60 1.84 12.55
N TRP A 63 -10.63 2.08 11.67
CA TRP A 63 -9.22 2.28 12.05
C TRP A 63 -8.66 3.63 11.69
N ALA A 64 -9.03 4.23 10.55
CA ALA A 64 -8.38 5.44 10.04
C ALA A 64 -8.33 6.58 11.08
N ARG A 65 -9.41 6.82 11.82
CA ARG A 65 -9.47 7.84 12.89
C ARG A 65 -8.56 7.55 14.08
N ARG A 66 -8.17 6.28 14.28
CA ARG A 66 -7.35 5.80 15.40
C ARG A 66 -5.86 5.84 15.06
N VAL A 67 -5.52 5.54 13.81
CA VAL A 67 -4.12 5.31 13.39
C VAL A 67 -3.56 6.38 12.45
N LEU A 68 -4.40 7.15 11.73
CA LEU A 68 -3.91 8.16 10.77
C LEU A 68 -3.78 9.58 11.36
N ARG A 69 -3.89 9.73 12.68
CA ARG A 69 -3.76 11.05 13.34
C ARG A 69 -2.33 11.56 13.19
N GLY A 70 -2.18 12.88 13.03
CA GLY A 70 -0.86 13.52 12.97
C GLY A 70 -0.18 13.47 11.61
N GLY A 71 -0.93 13.22 10.52
CA GLY A 71 -0.37 13.25 9.17
C GLY A 71 0.37 11.96 8.79
N ALA A 72 -0.22 10.81 9.08
CA ALA A 72 0.38 9.53 8.74
C ALA A 72 0.61 9.37 7.23
N ILE A 73 1.75 8.78 6.87
CA ILE A 73 2.01 8.22 5.54
C ILE A 73 1.39 6.81 5.53
N VAL A 74 0.65 6.50 4.47
CA VAL A 74 0.06 5.16 4.28
C VAL A 74 0.78 4.48 3.14
N MET A 75 1.35 3.31 3.43
CA MET A 75 1.95 2.41 2.44
C MET A 75 0.99 1.24 2.21
N LEU A 76 0.55 1.05 0.96
CA LEU A 76 -0.29 -0.05 0.55
C LEU A 76 0.51 -0.97 -0.38
N ILE A 77 0.80 -2.19 0.06
CA ILE A 77 1.60 -3.15 -0.70
C ILE A 77 0.65 -4.13 -1.41
N SER A 78 0.55 -4.04 -2.74
CA SER A 78 -0.31 -4.91 -3.56
C SER A 78 0.00 -4.77 -5.04
N ASP A 79 -0.28 -5.80 -5.83
CA ASP A 79 -0.23 -5.81 -7.29
C ASP A 79 -1.47 -5.18 -7.97
N GLY A 80 -2.48 -4.77 -7.19
CA GLY A 80 -3.70 -4.15 -7.70
C GLY A 80 -4.75 -5.13 -8.21
N TRP A 81 -4.60 -6.43 -7.92
CA TRP A 81 -5.61 -7.42 -8.32
C TRP A 81 -6.74 -7.51 -7.29
N ASP A 82 -7.86 -6.87 -7.62
CA ASP A 82 -9.09 -6.89 -6.82
C ASP A 82 -10.20 -7.64 -7.57
N ARG A 83 -10.89 -8.55 -6.89
CA ARG A 83 -12.07 -9.27 -7.43
C ARG A 83 -13.41 -8.60 -7.07
N GLY A 84 -13.38 -7.51 -6.33
CA GLY A 84 -14.56 -6.76 -5.87
C GLY A 84 -15.05 -5.76 -6.91
N ASP A 85 -15.86 -4.80 -6.45
CA ASP A 85 -16.34 -3.69 -7.26
C ASP A 85 -15.27 -2.59 -7.40
N PRO A 86 -14.77 -2.30 -8.62
CA PRO A 86 -13.82 -1.22 -8.85
C PRO A 86 -14.32 0.16 -8.39
N ALA A 87 -15.64 0.40 -8.40
CA ALA A 87 -16.21 1.68 -7.95
C ALA A 87 -16.09 1.84 -6.42
N LEU A 88 -16.29 0.75 -5.67
CA LEU A 88 -16.03 0.72 -4.23
C LEU A 88 -14.55 0.99 -3.96
N LEU A 89 -13.67 0.26 -4.64
CA LEU A 89 -12.22 0.43 -4.49
C LEU A 89 -11.78 1.88 -4.77
N GLY A 90 -12.21 2.46 -5.89
CA GLY A 90 -11.96 3.87 -6.24
C GLY A 90 -12.52 4.87 -5.21
N THR A 91 -13.67 4.58 -4.62
CA THR A 91 -14.27 5.42 -3.57
C THR A 91 -13.45 5.38 -2.28
N GLU A 92 -13.04 4.19 -1.84
CA GLU A 92 -12.35 4.01 -0.57
C GLU A 92 -10.88 4.43 -0.63
N ILE A 93 -10.21 4.26 -1.77
CA ILE A 93 -8.85 4.78 -1.98
C ILE A 93 -8.84 6.31 -2.04
N ARG A 94 -9.84 6.93 -2.68
CA ARG A 94 -10.04 8.39 -2.66
C ARG A 94 -10.28 8.90 -1.24
N ARG A 95 -11.08 8.17 -0.45
CA ARG A 95 -11.33 8.51 0.96
C ARG A 95 -10.06 8.40 1.77
N LEU A 96 -9.30 7.32 1.61
CA LEU A 96 -8.03 7.09 2.29
C LEU A 96 -7.02 8.20 1.99
N GLN A 97 -6.84 8.55 0.71
CA GLN A 97 -5.95 9.64 0.29
C GLN A 97 -6.27 10.95 1.04
N LYS A 98 -7.55 11.27 1.25
CA LYS A 98 -7.97 12.48 1.99
C LYS A 98 -7.63 12.42 3.48
N LEU A 99 -7.55 11.23 4.07
CA LEU A 99 -7.33 11.01 5.50
C LEU A 99 -5.84 10.96 5.86
N CYS A 100 -4.97 10.54 4.93
CA CYS A 100 -3.53 10.47 5.14
C CYS A 100 -2.79 11.72 4.62
N HIS A 101 -1.53 11.86 5.03
CA HIS A 101 -0.61 12.86 4.49
C HIS A 101 -0.20 12.52 3.06
N ARG A 102 0.29 11.30 2.87
CA ARG A 102 0.76 10.76 1.59
C ARG A 102 0.31 9.30 1.46
N LEU A 103 -0.24 8.93 0.30
CA LEU A 103 -0.64 7.57 -0.02
C LEU A 103 0.33 6.95 -1.04
N VAL A 104 1.20 6.07 -0.56
CA VAL A 104 2.21 5.35 -1.35
C VAL A 104 1.67 3.96 -1.66
N TRP A 105 1.53 3.64 -2.94
CA TRP A 105 1.22 2.30 -3.39
C TRP A 105 2.51 1.60 -3.83
N LEU A 106 2.82 0.50 -3.17
CA LEU A 106 4.00 -0.30 -3.41
C LEU A 106 3.61 -1.57 -4.12
N ASN A 107 4.23 -1.80 -5.27
CA ASN A 107 3.87 -2.90 -6.13
C ASN A 107 5.03 -3.90 -6.21
N PRO A 108 4.89 -5.11 -5.61
CA PRO A 108 5.95 -6.10 -5.61
C PRO A 108 6.17 -6.76 -6.98
N LEU A 109 5.28 -6.56 -7.95
CA LEU A 109 5.41 -7.12 -9.30
C LEU A 109 5.89 -6.08 -10.34
N LEU A 110 5.93 -4.80 -9.95
CA LEU A 110 6.36 -3.71 -10.83
C LEU A 110 7.87 -3.81 -11.04
N GLY A 111 8.30 -4.21 -12.24
CA GLY A 111 9.70 -4.48 -12.57
C GLY A 111 9.92 -5.77 -13.38
N SER A 112 8.92 -6.64 -13.45
CA SER A 112 8.91 -7.72 -14.45
C SER A 112 8.55 -7.16 -15.83
N GLU A 113 9.24 -7.60 -16.88
CA GLU A 113 9.00 -7.16 -18.28
C GLU A 113 7.56 -7.45 -18.76
N GLU A 114 6.83 -8.30 -18.04
CA GLU A 114 5.48 -8.77 -18.36
C GLU A 114 4.37 -8.05 -17.56
N TYR A 115 4.70 -7.10 -16.68
CA TYR A 115 3.69 -6.44 -15.85
C TYR A 115 2.86 -5.42 -16.66
N GLU A 116 1.66 -5.81 -17.08
CA GLU A 116 0.65 -4.93 -17.67
C GLU A 116 -0.51 -4.65 -16.70
N PRO A 117 -0.46 -3.60 -15.86
CA PRO A 117 -1.55 -3.34 -14.93
C PRO A 117 -2.64 -2.49 -15.54
N LEU A 118 -3.57 -3.11 -16.25
CA LEU A 118 -4.85 -2.48 -16.60
C LEU A 118 -6.03 -3.27 -16.04
N THR A 119 -5.87 -3.85 -14.84
CA THR A 119 -7.05 -4.31 -14.10
C THR A 119 -7.95 -3.10 -13.80
N ARG A 120 -9.26 -3.30 -13.91
CA ARG A 120 -10.25 -2.23 -13.65
C ARG A 120 -10.09 -1.63 -12.25
N GLY A 121 -9.69 -2.46 -11.27
CA GLY A 121 -9.41 -2.02 -9.91
C GLY A 121 -8.23 -1.06 -9.83
N MET A 122 -7.10 -1.39 -10.45
CA MET A 122 -5.94 -0.50 -10.47
C MET A 122 -6.25 0.82 -11.17
N GLN A 123 -6.96 0.78 -12.31
CA GLN A 123 -7.39 1.99 -13.01
C GLN A 123 -8.25 2.92 -12.14
N ALA A 124 -9.11 2.36 -11.28
CA ALA A 124 -9.91 3.15 -10.33
C ALA A 124 -9.06 3.77 -9.19
N CYS A 125 -7.95 3.14 -8.83
CA CYS A 125 -7.04 3.62 -7.78
C CYS A 125 -6.05 4.69 -8.26
N LEU A 126 -5.53 4.58 -9.48
CA LEU A 126 -4.45 5.43 -9.98
C LEU A 126 -4.72 6.94 -9.83
N PRO A 127 -5.92 7.50 -10.03
CA PRO A 127 -6.15 8.93 -9.83
C PRO A 127 -6.00 9.42 -8.37
N HIS A 128 -5.88 8.51 -7.41
CA HIS A 128 -5.94 8.78 -5.96
C HIS A 128 -4.69 8.33 -5.20
N ILE A 129 -3.71 7.76 -5.90
CA ILE A 129 -2.42 7.39 -5.34
C ILE A 129 -1.45 8.56 -5.52
N ASP A 130 -0.70 8.86 -4.47
CA ASP A 130 0.23 9.99 -4.46
C ASP A 130 1.62 9.59 -5.00
N ASP A 131 2.05 8.35 -4.73
CA ASP A 131 3.27 7.72 -5.23
C ASP A 131 2.98 6.26 -5.61
N PHE A 132 3.37 5.85 -6.82
CA PHE A 132 3.26 4.45 -7.27
C PHE A 132 4.66 3.92 -7.56
N LEU A 133 5.16 3.02 -6.70
CA LEU A 133 6.57 2.62 -6.68
C LEU A 133 6.73 1.09 -6.67
N PRO A 134 7.83 0.56 -7.23
CA PRO A 134 8.17 -0.86 -7.12
C PRO A 134 8.66 -1.24 -5.72
N VAL A 135 8.46 -2.50 -5.31
CA VAL A 135 9.08 -3.07 -4.09
C VAL A 135 9.46 -4.54 -4.26
N HIS A 136 10.30 -4.84 -5.26
CA HIS A 136 10.58 -6.22 -5.68
C HIS A 136 12.02 -6.68 -5.42
N ASN A 137 12.91 -5.79 -4.94
CA ASN A 137 14.31 -6.12 -4.63
C ASN A 137 14.94 -5.16 -3.61
N LEU A 138 16.17 -5.46 -3.17
CA LEU A 138 16.90 -4.64 -2.20
C LEU A 138 17.11 -3.19 -2.67
N ALA A 139 17.44 -2.99 -3.95
CA ALA A 139 17.63 -1.64 -4.51
C ALA A 139 16.33 -0.82 -4.44
N SER A 140 15.17 -1.43 -4.74
CA SER A 140 13.87 -0.76 -4.61
C SER A 140 13.49 -0.42 -3.16
N LEU A 141 13.98 -1.19 -2.18
CA LEU A 141 13.82 -0.86 -0.76
C LEU A 141 14.72 0.31 -0.35
N GLU A 142 15.94 0.40 -0.87
CA GLU A 142 16.84 1.54 -0.67
C GLU A 142 16.25 2.81 -1.30
N ASP A 143 15.73 2.72 -2.53
CA ASP A 143 15.03 3.81 -3.21
C ASP A 143 13.80 4.27 -2.43
N LEU A 144 13.01 3.33 -1.88
CA LEU A 144 11.89 3.65 -1.02
C LEU A 144 12.34 4.41 0.24
N ALA A 145 13.40 3.94 0.90
CA ALA A 145 13.93 4.61 2.08
C ALA A 145 14.42 6.03 1.76
N GLN A 146 15.05 6.21 0.60
CA GLN A 146 15.49 7.53 0.14
C GLN A 146 14.31 8.44 -0.21
N HIS A 147 13.28 7.91 -0.89
CA HIS A 147 12.05 8.63 -1.21
C HIS A 147 11.33 9.10 0.05
N LEU A 148 11.18 8.23 1.05
CA LEU A 148 10.54 8.57 2.33
C LEU A 148 11.31 9.67 3.09
N LYS A 149 12.64 9.70 3.02
CA LYS A 149 13.47 10.78 3.62
C LYS A 149 13.28 12.14 2.95
N GLN A 150 12.86 12.14 1.69
CA GLN A 150 12.67 13.35 0.88
C GLN A 150 11.22 13.84 0.90
N LEU A 151 10.30 13.13 1.57
CA LEU A 151 8.93 13.60 1.71
C LEU A 151 8.92 14.84 2.61
N ASP A 152 8.59 15.98 2.01
CA ASP A 152 8.41 17.25 2.71
C ASP A 152 7.27 17.17 3.75
N GLU A 153 7.29 18.11 4.71
CA GLU A 153 6.20 18.31 5.66
C GLU A 153 4.90 18.76 4.96
N GLU A 154 4.98 19.26 3.73
CA GLU A 154 3.84 19.72 2.96
C GLU A 154 3.09 18.59 2.26
N ARG A 155 1.75 18.67 2.29
CA ARG A 155 0.93 17.72 1.54
C ARG A 155 1.12 17.93 0.04
N PRO A 156 1.19 16.84 -0.73
CA PRO A 156 1.37 16.95 -2.16
C PRO A 156 0.18 17.61 -2.85
N SER A 157 0.47 18.29 -3.96
CA SER A 157 -0.56 18.84 -4.83
C SER A 157 -1.32 17.71 -5.54
N ARG A 158 -2.47 17.32 -4.97
CA ARG A 158 -3.39 16.30 -5.51
C ARG A 158 -4.14 16.75 -6.78
N ARG A 159 -3.84 17.96 -7.29
CA ARG A 159 -4.27 18.42 -8.62
C ARG A 159 -3.34 17.95 -9.74
N ARG A 160 -2.16 17.42 -9.42
CA ARG A 160 -1.21 16.92 -10.40
C ARG A 160 -1.57 15.48 -10.79
N ARG A 161 -1.88 15.28 -12.07
CA ARG A 161 -1.98 13.95 -12.71
C ARG A 161 -0.68 13.20 -12.42
N MET A 162 -0.74 11.94 -11.98
CA MET A 162 0.46 11.15 -11.68
C MET A 162 1.46 11.21 -12.85
N GLU A 163 2.67 11.69 -12.57
CA GLU A 163 3.84 11.37 -13.38
C GLU A 163 4.32 10.01 -12.89
N LEU A 164 4.12 8.95 -13.70
CA LEU A 164 4.67 7.64 -13.44
C LEU A 164 6.21 7.75 -13.41
N LYS A 165 6.79 7.98 -12.23
CA LYS A 165 8.23 7.94 -12.03
C LYS A 165 8.62 6.51 -11.65
N GLY A 166 8.89 5.71 -12.67
CA GLY A 166 9.39 4.35 -12.49
C GLY A 166 9.23 3.50 -13.75
N ALA A 167 10.37 3.22 -14.38
CA ALA A 167 10.56 2.44 -15.61
C ALA A 167 10.04 3.08 -16.90
N ALA A 168 10.93 3.19 -17.87
CA ALA A 168 10.64 3.65 -19.21
C ALA A 168 9.46 2.87 -19.81
N PHE A 169 8.38 3.58 -20.15
CA PHE A 169 7.59 3.15 -21.30
C PHE A 169 8.53 3.19 -22.49
N VAL A 170 9.10 2.04 -22.87
CA VAL A 170 9.66 1.84 -24.20
C VAL A 170 8.49 1.91 -25.17
N SER A 171 8.08 3.14 -25.49
CA SER A 171 7.34 3.43 -26.70
C SER A 171 8.38 3.68 -27.80
N LYS A 172 8.83 2.62 -28.45
CA LYS A 172 9.07 2.68 -29.88
C LYS A 172 8.17 1.65 -30.56
N LYS A 173 7.03 2.18 -31.05
CA LYS A 173 6.32 1.62 -32.19
C LYS A 173 7.26 1.59 -33.39
N THR A 174 7.08 0.52 -34.18
CA THR A 174 7.52 0.29 -35.57
C THR A 174 8.95 -0.16 -35.75
#